data_AF-A0A2A9P7X7-F1
#
_entry.id   AF-A0A2A9P7X7-F1
#
_cell.length_a   1.000
_cell.length_b   1.000
_cell.length_c   1.000
_cell.angle_alpha   90.00
_cell.angle_beta   90.00
_cell.angle_gamma   90.00
#
_symmetry.space_group_name_H-M   'P 1'
#
loop_
_entity.id
_entity.type
_entity.pdbx_description
1 polymer ?
#
loop_
_entity_poly.entity_id
_entity_poly.type
_entity_poly.pdbx_seq_one_letter_code
_entity_poly.pdbx_strand_id
1 'polypeptide(L)'
;MKHRRRKLVLAAATLLLGAQARIELDMDQVPDECSAMCKPIGTLTQSCDTKLPDGTDADEKLLEAQCVCTNKSFDVQAVTGLCAGCLRQEVTKATKTDEKKKLQISNQG
;
A
#
# COMPACT_ATOMS: atom_id res chain seq x y z
N MET A 1 -43.71 -1.94 36.31
CA MET A 1 -42.92 -2.81 35.40
C MET A 1 -41.51 -2.99 35.97
N LYS A 2 -40.99 -4.22 36.00
CA LYS A 2 -39.83 -4.67 36.81
C LYS A 2 -38.55 -4.59 35.96
N HIS A 3 -37.63 -3.67 36.25
CA HIS A 3 -36.35 -3.56 35.55
C HIS A 3 -35.44 -4.76 35.89
N ARG A 4 -35.39 -5.77 35.01
CA ARG A 4 -34.34 -6.80 35.05
C ARG A 4 -33.04 -6.17 34.57
N ARG A 5 -32.11 -5.93 35.49
CA ARG A 5 -30.72 -5.58 35.19
C ARG A 5 -30.06 -6.75 34.46
N ARG A 6 -29.99 -6.68 33.12
CA ARG A 6 -29.21 -7.61 32.30
C ARG A 6 -27.75 -7.19 32.41
N LYS A 7 -26.90 -8.03 33.01
CA LYS A 7 -25.45 -7.83 33.05
C LYS A 7 -24.93 -7.92 31.62
N LEU A 8 -24.43 -6.82 31.08
CA LEU A 8 -23.71 -6.76 29.82
C LEU A 8 -22.35 -7.43 30.04
N VAL A 9 -22.17 -8.63 29.51
CA VAL A 9 -20.84 -9.23 29.38
C VAL A 9 -20.24 -8.68 28.10
N LEU A 10 -19.32 -7.73 28.24
CA LEU A 10 -18.57 -7.16 27.13
C LEU A 10 -17.48 -8.16 26.74
N ALA A 11 -17.72 -8.99 25.73
CA ALA A 11 -16.68 -9.81 25.14
C ALA A 11 -15.69 -8.88 24.42
N ALA A 12 -14.48 -8.74 24.97
CA ALA A 12 -13.39 -8.03 24.31
C ALA A 12 -12.86 -8.93 23.19
N ALA A 13 -13.44 -8.81 22.00
CA ALA A 13 -12.89 -9.41 20.79
C ALA A 13 -11.60 -8.66 20.43
N THR A 14 -10.45 -9.29 20.66
CA THR A 14 -9.18 -8.82 20.09
C THR A 14 -9.25 -8.99 18.59
N LEU A 15 -9.59 -7.92 17.88
CA LEU A 15 -9.45 -7.82 16.44
C LEU A 15 -7.96 -7.88 16.12
N LEU A 16 -7.47 -9.06 15.74
CA LEU A 16 -6.21 -9.16 15.01
C LEU A 16 -6.46 -8.50 13.65
N LEU A 17 -6.16 -7.20 13.54
CA LEU A 17 -5.97 -6.55 12.25
C LEU A 17 -4.73 -7.20 11.63
N GLY A 18 -4.92 -8.29 10.91
CA GLY A 18 -3.96 -8.70 9.89
C GLY A 18 -3.79 -7.50 8.96
N ALA A 19 -2.59 -6.93 8.92
CA ALA A 19 -2.25 -5.94 7.92
C ALA A 19 -2.34 -6.66 6.57
N GLN A 20 -3.44 -6.43 5.86
CA GLN A 20 -3.60 -6.90 4.49
C GLN A 20 -2.52 -6.17 3.69
N ALA A 21 -1.38 -6.81 3.44
CA ALA A 21 -0.39 -6.28 2.52
C ALA A 21 -0.95 -6.48 1.11
N ARG A 22 -1.84 -5.57 0.70
CA ARG A 22 -2.19 -5.44 -0.72
C ARG A 22 -1.03 -4.71 -1.37
N ILE A 23 -0.11 -5.48 -1.95
CA ILE A 23 0.98 -4.93 -2.76
C ILE A 23 0.38 -4.68 -4.14
N GLU A 24 -0.24 -3.51 -4.33
CA GLU A 24 -0.61 -3.01 -5.65
C GLU A 24 0.36 -1.87 -5.97
N LEU A 25 1.39 -2.19 -6.76
CA LEU A 25 2.32 -1.22 -7.30
C LEU A 25 2.10 -1.14 -8.81
N ASP A 26 1.42 -0.09 -9.24
CA ASP A 26 1.30 0.25 -10.66
C ASP A 26 2.49 1.10 -11.08
N MET A 27 3.36 0.53 -11.92
CA MET A 27 4.57 1.19 -12.40
C MET A 27 4.26 2.40 -13.29
N ASP A 28 3.07 2.49 -13.90
CA ASP A 28 2.66 3.64 -14.71
C ASP A 28 2.31 4.86 -13.83
N GLN A 29 2.03 4.65 -12.54
CA GLN A 29 1.76 5.70 -11.56
C GLN A 29 3.01 6.12 -10.77
N VAL A 30 4.14 5.47 -11.01
CA VAL A 30 5.41 5.80 -10.35
C VAL A 30 6.06 6.98 -11.10
N PRO A 31 6.39 8.10 -10.41
CA PRO A 31 7.13 9.19 -11.04
C PRO A 31 8.47 8.72 -11.62
N ASP A 32 8.92 9.34 -12.71
CA ASP A 32 10.18 9.00 -13.38
C ASP A 32 11.36 9.01 -12.40
N GLU A 33 11.34 9.94 -11.44
CA GLU A 33 12.32 10.08 -10.36
C GLU A 33 12.43 8.84 -9.47
N CYS A 34 11.33 8.09 -9.31
CA CYS A 34 11.25 6.90 -8.46
C CYS A 34 11.34 5.59 -9.24
N SER A 35 11.23 5.63 -10.56
CA SER A 35 11.16 4.44 -11.43
C SER A 35 12.30 3.45 -11.18
N ALA A 36 13.54 3.92 -11.12
CA ALA A 36 14.72 3.08 -10.89
C ALA A 36 14.70 2.37 -9.53
N MET A 37 14.18 3.03 -8.48
CA MET A 37 14.08 2.45 -7.14
C MET A 37 12.93 1.46 -7.02
N CYS A 38 11.82 1.71 -7.72
CA CYS A 38 10.63 0.87 -7.67
C CYS A 38 10.66 -0.31 -8.63
N LYS A 39 11.48 -0.25 -9.68
CA LYS A 39 11.55 -1.27 -10.73
C LYS A 39 11.76 -2.70 -10.22
N PRO A 40 12.67 -3.00 -9.26
CA PRO A 40 12.86 -4.38 -8.82
C PRO A 40 11.61 -4.98 -8.17
N ILE A 41 10.85 -4.18 -7.42
CA ILE A 41 9.58 -4.62 -6.84
C ILE A 41 8.51 -4.75 -7.92
N GLY A 42 8.40 -3.77 -8.84
CA GLY A 42 7.44 -3.86 -9.95
C GLY A 42 7.66 -5.09 -10.83
N THR A 43 8.91 -5.40 -11.17
CA THR A 43 9.26 -6.62 -11.92
C THR A 43 8.94 -7.89 -11.13
N LEU A 44 9.18 -7.91 -9.81
CA LEU A 44 8.84 -9.05 -8.96
C LEU A 44 7.33 -9.25 -8.87
N THR A 45 6.57 -8.19 -8.61
CA THR A 45 5.10 -8.20 -8.59
C THR A 45 4.54 -8.75 -9.91
N GLN A 46 5.02 -8.25 -11.06
CA GLN A 46 4.61 -8.78 -12.37
C GLN A 46 4.97 -10.26 -12.56
N SER A 47 6.13 -10.70 -12.05
CA SER A 47 6.55 -12.11 -12.14
C SER A 47 5.75 -13.02 -11.22
N CYS A 48 5.15 -12.46 -10.16
CA CYS A 48 4.32 -13.17 -9.19
C CYS A 48 2.82 -13.11 -9.53
N ASP A 49 2.42 -12.33 -10.54
CA ASP A 49 1.04 -12.25 -11.01
C ASP A 49 0.58 -13.63 -11.49
N THR A 50 -0.51 -14.10 -10.91
CA THR A 50 -1.04 -15.44 -11.16
C THR A 50 -2.54 -15.37 -11.36
N LYS A 51 -3.02 -16.08 -12.39
CA LYS A 51 -4.45 -16.29 -12.64
C LYS A 51 -4.85 -17.72 -12.36
N LEU A 52 -5.77 -17.87 -11.43
CA LEU A 52 -6.28 -19.18 -11.02
C LEU A 52 -7.58 -19.45 -11.79
N PRO A 53 -7.65 -20.53 -12.60
CA PRO A 53 -8.83 -20.79 -13.42
C PRO A 53 -10.12 -20.99 -12.62
N ASP A 54 -9.99 -21.52 -11.40
CA ASP A 54 -11.11 -21.80 -10.47
C ASP A 54 -10.96 -21.07 -9.13
N GLY A 55 -10.03 -20.10 -9.03
CA GLY A 55 -9.73 -19.37 -7.79
C GLY A 55 -10.46 -18.04 -7.70
N THR A 56 -10.59 -17.50 -6.48
CA THR A 56 -11.09 -16.14 -6.29
C THR A 56 -9.97 -15.12 -6.43
N ASP A 57 -10.29 -13.86 -6.74
CA ASP A 57 -9.32 -12.75 -6.70
C ASP A 57 -8.59 -12.66 -5.35
N ALA A 58 -9.23 -13.09 -4.26
CA ALA A 58 -8.59 -13.11 -2.94
C ALA A 58 -7.50 -14.18 -2.85
N ASP A 59 -7.71 -15.33 -3.46
CA ASP A 59 -6.73 -16.42 -3.52
C ASP A 59 -5.54 -16.02 -4.40
N GLU A 60 -5.81 -15.41 -5.55
CA GLU A 60 -4.77 -14.89 -6.45
C GLU A 60 -3.87 -13.87 -5.72
N LYS A 61 -4.47 -12.87 -5.06
CA LYS A 61 -3.71 -11.85 -4.31
C LYS A 61 -2.95 -12.45 -3.12
N LEU A 62 -3.45 -13.51 -2.50
CA LEU A 62 -2.74 -14.21 -1.44
C LEU A 62 -1.50 -14.93 -1.97
N LEU A 63 -1.62 -15.61 -3.12
CA LEU A 63 -0.50 -16.29 -3.77
C LEU A 63 0.55 -15.27 -4.26
N GLU A 64 0.13 -14.18 -4.88
CA GLU A 64 1.00 -13.10 -5.32
C GLU A 64 1.78 -12.50 -4.14
N ALA A 65 1.09 -12.16 -3.05
CA ALA A 65 1.72 -11.64 -1.85
C ALA A 65 2.73 -12.64 -1.25
N GLN A 66 2.40 -13.94 -1.25
CA GLN A 66 3.31 -14.97 -0.78
C GLN A 66 4.55 -15.08 -1.67
N CYS A 67 4.41 -15.06 -2.99
CA CYS A 67 5.51 -15.06 -3.95
C CYS A 67 6.45 -13.85 -3.73
N VAL A 68 5.89 -12.65 -3.62
CA VAL A 68 6.67 -11.42 -3.38
C VAL A 68 7.40 -11.49 -2.04
N CYS A 69 6.68 -11.80 -0.95
CA CYS A 69 7.24 -11.76 0.41
C CYS A 69 8.26 -12.87 0.68
N THR A 70 8.21 -13.97 -0.07
CA THR A 70 9.15 -15.07 0.08
C THR A 70 10.31 -15.01 -0.91
N ASN A 71 10.30 -14.07 -1.86
CA ASN A 71 11.43 -13.86 -2.77
C ASN A 71 12.73 -13.60 -2.00
N LYS A 72 13.81 -14.26 -2.43
CA LYS A 72 15.16 -14.15 -1.85
C LYS A 72 16.21 -13.67 -2.85
N SER A 73 15.81 -13.32 -4.06
CA SER A 73 16.72 -12.82 -5.09
C SER A 73 17.24 -11.42 -4.77
N PHE A 74 16.58 -10.70 -3.87
CA PHE A 74 17.03 -9.44 -3.27
C PHE A 74 16.32 -9.19 -1.93
N ASP A 75 16.73 -8.15 -1.21
CA ASP A 75 16.06 -7.70 0.01
C ASP A 75 14.77 -6.92 -0.32
N VAL A 76 13.65 -7.66 -0.39
CA VAL A 76 12.31 -7.13 -0.69
C VAL A 76 11.94 -6.01 0.27
N GLN A 77 12.28 -6.15 1.55
CA GLN A 77 11.92 -5.16 2.58
C GLN A 77 12.70 -3.85 2.39
N ALA A 78 14.02 -3.94 2.18
CA ALA A 78 14.85 -2.76 1.96
C ALA A 78 14.45 -2.02 0.68
N VAL A 79 14.28 -2.75 -0.43
CA VAL A 79 13.92 -2.13 -1.73
C VAL A 79 12.53 -1.51 -1.68
N THR A 80 11.54 -2.19 -1.08
CA THR A 80 10.19 -1.64 -0.89
C THR A 80 10.24 -0.37 -0.04
N GLY A 81 11.06 -0.36 1.01
CA GLY A 81 11.27 0.83 1.85
C GLY A 81 11.83 2.02 1.08
N LEU A 82 12.83 1.78 0.21
CA LEU A 82 13.42 2.81 -0.65
C LEU A 82 12.41 3.37 -1.65
N CYS A 83 11.71 2.49 -2.39
CA CYS A 83 10.68 2.89 -3.33
C CYS A 83 9.58 3.71 -2.64
N ALA A 84 9.04 3.22 -1.52
CA ALA A 84 8.02 3.93 -0.76
C ALA A 84 8.54 5.25 -0.15
N GLY A 85 9.83 5.35 0.14
CA GLY A 85 10.48 6.59 0.55
C GLY A 85 10.47 7.63 -0.57
N CYS A 86 10.87 7.24 -1.78
CA CYS A 86 10.87 8.11 -2.95
C CYS A 86 9.44 8.60 -3.28
N LEU A 87 8.46 7.68 -3.34
CA LEU A 87 7.07 8.03 -3.63
C LEU A 87 6.53 9.08 -2.64
N ARG A 88 6.81 8.92 -1.35
CA ARG A 88 6.43 9.92 -0.34
C ARG A 88 7.10 11.27 -0.56
N GLN A 89 8.37 11.27 -0.94
CA GLN A 89 9.08 12.52 -1.24
C GLN A 89 8.43 13.24 -2.41
N GLU A 90 8.13 12.55 -3.50
CA GLU A 90 7.51 13.15 -4.68
C GLU A 90 6.10 13.68 -4.40
N VAL A 91 5.28 12.96 -3.63
CA VAL A 91 3.97 13.47 -3.16
C VAL A 91 4.15 14.76 -2.35
N THR A 92 5.11 14.82 -1.43
CA THR A 92 5.34 16.04 -0.63
C THR A 92 5.88 17.22 -1.45
N LYS A 93 6.52 16.98 -2.59
CA LYS A 93 6.96 18.04 -3.51
C LYS A 93 5.79 18.59 -4.31
N ALA A 94 4.91 17.72 -4.79
CA ALA A 94 3.69 18.12 -5.48
C ALA A 94 2.83 19.03 -4.59
N THR A 95 2.53 18.60 -3.35
CA THR A 95 1.69 19.40 -2.43
C THR A 95 2.28 20.76 -2.08
N LYS A 96 3.61 20.86 -1.89
CA LYS A 96 4.29 22.15 -1.67
C LYS A 96 4.20 23.07 -2.88
N THR A 97 4.21 22.51 -4.08
CA THR A 97 4.08 23.27 -5.32
C THR A 97 2.67 23.82 -5.47
N ASP A 98 1.66 23.03 -5.11
CA ASP A 98 0.26 23.45 -5.12
C ASP A 98 -0.05 24.52 -4.06
N GLU A 99 0.49 24.37 -2.84
CA GLU A 99 0.40 25.37 -1.78
C GLU A 99 1.08 26.69 -2.18
N LYS A 100 2.28 26.61 -2.77
CA LYS A 100 2.99 27.79 -3.29
C LYS A 100 2.18 28.46 -4.41
N LYS A 101 1.58 27.69 -5.32
CA LYS A 101 0.72 28.22 -6.40
C LYS A 101 -0.52 28.92 -5.83
N LYS A 102 -1.15 28.37 -4.80
CA LYS A 102 -2.30 28.97 -4.11
C LYS A 102 -1.94 30.26 -3.38
N LEU A 103 -0.77 30.32 -2.73
CA LEU A 103 -0.27 31.55 -2.11
C LEU A 103 0.06 32.64 -3.14
N GLN A 104 0.58 32.27 -4.32
CA GLN A 104 0.89 33.26 -5.37
C GLN A 104 -0.35 33.80 -6.08
N ILE A 105 -1.40 32.99 -6.28
CA ILE A 105 -2.68 33.47 -6.82
C ILE A 105 -3.39 34.42 -5.84
N SER A 106 -3.20 34.22 -4.53
CA SER A 106 -3.79 35.10 -3.50
C SER A 106 -3.09 36.45 -3.33
N ASN A 107 -1.94 36.68 -3.97
CA ASN A 107 -1.15 37.92 -3.87
C ASN A 107 -1.18 38.76 -5.16
N GLN A 108 -2.11 38.45 -6.08
CA GLN A 108 -2.37 39.19 -7.32
C GLN A 108 -3.79 39.81 -7.36
N GLY A 109 -4.46 39.93 -6.20
CA GLY A 109 -5.79 40.55 -6.04
C GLY A 109 -5.74 41.82 -5.22
#